data_AF-A0A382IHU6-F1
#
_entry.id   AF-A0A382IHU6-F1
#
_cell.length_a   1.000
_cell.length_b   1.000
_cell.length_c   1.000
_cell.angle_alpha   90.00
_cell.angle_beta   90.00
_cell.angle_gamma   90.00
#
_symmetry.space_group_name_H-M   'P 1'
#
loop_
_entity.id
_entity.type
_entity.pdbx_description
1 polymer ?
#
loop_
_entity_poly.entity_id
_entity_poly.type
_entity_poly.pdbx_seq_one_letter_code
_entity_poly.pdbx_strand_id
1 'polypeptide(L)'
;MGERQTLSDLQSGTVANIAIILMVSVLAIIHLKAVIQPLVIAVLLFLLIRPAAQWLEERPLMQKSYAHPLMPYGVLVALLFIVLWMASQILYGNLTEFTGEVPALTEQLNDKVAWLEGISVMGFKFNTSGLTELITVETINEYIASFVGSLASFTASAVTVLIFLLFIILEAETLPRRLKAGFPEDAARIEGITSNAGEGINTYVVTRA
;
A
#
# COMPACT_ATOMS: atom_id res chain seq x y z
N MET A 1 35.38 -25.95 25.43
CA MET A 1 35.06 -24.66 26.07
C MET A 1 35.36 -23.58 25.04
N GLY A 2 34.34 -22.95 24.46
CA GLY A 2 34.53 -21.87 23.49
C GLY A 2 34.51 -20.53 24.19
N GLU A 3 35.58 -19.74 24.07
CA GLU A 3 35.64 -18.38 24.57
C GLU A 3 34.53 -17.54 23.94
N ARG A 4 33.77 -16.85 24.80
CA ARG A 4 32.76 -15.89 24.37
C ARG A 4 33.48 -14.57 24.08
N GLN A 5 33.77 -14.30 22.80
CA GLN A 5 34.27 -12.98 22.39
C GLN A 5 33.20 -11.92 22.69
N THR A 6 33.52 -11.00 23.58
CA THR A 6 32.67 -9.87 23.96
C THR A 6 32.95 -8.67 23.04
N LEU A 7 31.97 -7.81 22.80
CA LEU A 7 32.08 -6.63 21.91
C LEU A 7 33.25 -5.68 22.26
N SER A 8 33.80 -5.80 23.47
CA SER A 8 34.97 -5.08 23.97
C SER A 8 36.32 -5.51 23.37
N ASP A 9 36.38 -6.68 22.71
CA ASP A 9 37.63 -7.27 22.18
C ASP A 9 37.86 -6.92 20.69
N LEU A 10 36.94 -6.16 20.10
CA LEU A 10 37.03 -5.68 18.73
C LEU A 10 37.95 -4.45 18.65
N GLN A 11 38.87 -4.42 17.67
CA GLN A 11 39.67 -3.22 17.39
C GLN A 11 38.75 -1.99 17.26
N SER A 12 39.09 -0.90 17.97
CA SER A 12 38.29 0.33 18.01
C SER A 12 37.92 0.88 16.62
N GLY A 13 38.76 0.64 15.60
CA GLY A 13 38.48 1.00 14.20
C GLY A 13 37.33 0.19 13.58
N THR A 14 37.20 -1.10 13.89
CA THR A 14 36.10 -1.95 13.41
C THR A 14 34.78 -1.54 14.05
N VAL A 15 34.78 -1.25 15.35
CA VAL A 15 33.59 -0.75 16.07
C VAL A 15 33.14 0.60 15.51
N ALA A 16 34.09 1.52 15.26
CA ALA A 16 33.79 2.81 14.66
C ALA A 16 33.22 2.66 13.23
N ASN A 17 33.81 1.81 12.40
CA ASN A 17 33.31 1.56 11.04
C ASN A 17 31.90 0.96 11.05
N ILE A 18 31.62 0.00 11.93
CA ILE A 18 30.28 -0.57 12.08
C ILE A 18 29.29 0.51 12.52
N ALA A 19 29.67 1.36 13.48
CA ALA A 19 28.82 2.46 13.95
C ALA A 19 28.51 3.47 12.84
N ILE A 20 29.50 3.83 12.02
CA ILE A 20 29.33 4.72 10.87
C ILE A 20 28.41 4.09 9.83
N ILE A 21 28.63 2.83 9.46
CA ILE A 21 27.78 2.13 8.48
C ILE A 21 26.34 2.06 8.99
N LEU A 22 26.14 1.74 10.27
CA LEU A 22 24.81 1.66 10.88
C LEU A 22 24.13 3.03 10.90
N MET A 23 24.85 4.08 11.28
CA MET A 23 24.34 5.46 11.25
C MET A 23 23.92 5.88 9.83
N VAL A 24 24.79 5.65 8.84
CA VAL A 24 24.49 5.96 7.43
C VAL A 24 23.30 5.14 6.94
N SER A 25 23.21 3.86 7.30
CA SER A 25 22.10 2.99 6.92
C SER A 25 20.77 3.47 7.49
N VAL A 26 20.73 3.87 8.77
CA VAL A 26 19.52 4.42 9.41
C VAL A 26 19.12 5.73 8.75
N LEU A 27 20.06 6.64 8.51
CA LEU A 27 19.79 7.91 7.81
C LEU A 27 19.28 7.67 6.39
N ALA A 28 19.86 6.71 5.67
CA ALA A 28 19.40 6.30 4.35
C ALA A 28 17.97 5.78 4.43
N ILE A 29 17.64 4.86 5.34
CA ILE A 29 16.27 4.33 5.48
C ILE A 29 15.26 5.44 5.79
N ILE A 30 15.60 6.40 6.66
CA ILE A 30 14.70 7.51 7.00
C ILE A 30 14.38 8.36 5.76
N HIS A 31 15.40 8.72 4.97
CA HIS A 31 15.20 9.52 3.76
C HIS A 31 14.55 8.74 2.63
N LEU A 32 14.92 7.46 2.47
CA LEU A 32 14.34 6.58 1.47
C LEU A 32 12.96 6.06 1.86
N LYS A 33 12.46 6.30 3.08
CA LYS A 33 11.12 5.85 3.53
C LYS A 33 10.03 6.23 2.52
N ALA A 34 10.07 7.45 2.00
CA ALA A 34 9.10 7.95 1.02
C ALA A 34 9.07 7.15 -0.29
N VAL A 35 10.15 6.42 -0.58
CA VAL A 35 10.32 5.57 -1.78
C VAL A 35 10.11 4.09 -1.45
N ILE A 36 10.69 3.64 -0.33
CA ILE A 36 10.61 2.25 0.15
C ILE A 36 9.17 1.86 0.44
N GLN A 37 8.40 2.72 1.08
CA GLN A 37 7.02 2.39 1.46
C GLN A 37 6.12 2.12 0.23
N PRO A 38 6.07 3.01 -0.79
CA PRO A 38 5.36 2.71 -2.04
C PRO A 38 5.88 1.47 -2.76
N LEU A 39 7.19 1.24 -2.77
CA LEU A 39 7.81 0.07 -3.39
C LEU A 39 7.35 -1.24 -2.73
N VAL A 40 7.37 -1.31 -1.39
CA VAL A 40 6.92 -2.49 -0.65
C VAL A 40 5.45 -2.79 -0.95
N ILE A 41 4.60 -1.77 -0.95
CA ILE A 41 3.18 -1.92 -1.30
C ILE A 41 3.04 -2.41 -2.75
N ALA A 42 3.82 -1.85 -3.68
CA ALA A 42 3.79 -2.27 -5.08
C ALA A 42 4.23 -3.74 -5.26
N VAL A 43 5.23 -4.21 -4.50
CA VAL A 43 5.64 -5.63 -4.49
C VAL A 43 4.50 -6.52 -3.97
N LEU A 44 3.84 -6.13 -2.88
CA LEU A 44 2.69 -6.87 -2.36
C LEU A 44 1.53 -6.92 -3.37
N LEU A 45 1.24 -5.79 -4.02
CA LEU A 45 0.23 -5.73 -5.08
C LEU A 45 0.62 -6.58 -6.28
N PHE A 46 1.89 -6.57 -6.71
CA PHE A 46 2.37 -7.44 -7.78
C PHE A 46 2.17 -8.92 -7.44
N LEU A 47 2.49 -9.33 -6.21
CA LEU A 47 2.26 -10.69 -5.73
C LEU A 47 0.77 -11.06 -5.72
N LEU A 48 -0.13 -10.11 -5.43
CA LEU A 48 -1.58 -10.30 -5.46
C LEU A 48 -2.12 -10.36 -6.90
N ILE A 49 -1.61 -9.51 -7.79
CA ILE A 49 -2.01 -9.45 -9.19
C ILE A 49 -1.56 -10.70 -9.95
N ARG A 50 -0.41 -11.29 -9.61
CA ARG A 50 0.14 -12.47 -10.30
C ARG A 50 -0.84 -13.66 -10.42
N PRO A 51 -1.44 -14.19 -9.33
CA PRO A 51 -2.43 -15.26 -9.46
C PRO A 51 -3.69 -14.81 -10.22
N ALA A 52 -4.11 -13.55 -10.06
CA ALA A 52 -5.24 -13.00 -10.80
C ALA A 52 -4.96 -12.88 -12.31
N ALA A 53 -3.72 -12.54 -12.68
CA ALA A 53 -3.24 -12.44 -14.05
C ALA A 53 -3.20 -13.82 -14.71
N GLN A 54 -2.71 -14.84 -14.00
CA GLN A 54 -2.71 -16.24 -14.46
C GLN A 54 -4.14 -16.74 -14.69
N TRP A 55 -5.06 -16.47 -13.75
CA TRP A 55 -6.47 -16.80 -13.93
C TRP A 55 -7.09 -16.12 -15.16
N LEU A 56 -6.68 -14.88 -15.45
CA LEU A 56 -7.16 -14.13 -16.60
C LEU A 56 -6.56 -14.65 -17.92
N GLU A 57 -5.31 -15.11 -17.92
CA GLU A 57 -4.63 -15.75 -19.06
C GLU A 57 -5.29 -17.07 -19.46
N GLU A 58 -5.78 -17.84 -18.48
CA GLU A 58 -6.53 -19.08 -18.71
C GLU A 58 -7.90 -18.86 -19.37
N ARG A 59 -8.39 -17.61 -19.47
CA ARG A 59 -9.65 -17.30 -20.16
C ARG A 59 -9.48 -17.31 -21.68
N PRO A 60 -10.43 -17.90 -22.44
CA PRO A 60 -10.36 -17.99 -23.90
C PRO A 60 -10.37 -16.63 -24.62
N LEU A 61 -10.80 -15.55 -23.94
CA LEU A 61 -10.74 -14.18 -24.46
C LEU A 61 -9.31 -13.62 -24.53
N MET A 62 -8.42 -14.03 -23.61
CA MET A 62 -7.02 -13.59 -23.58
C MET A 62 -6.13 -14.48 -24.46
N GLN A 63 -6.42 -15.78 -24.57
CA GLN A 63 -5.67 -16.71 -25.43
C GLN A 63 -5.73 -16.36 -26.94
N LYS A 64 -6.83 -15.74 -27.40
CA LYS A 64 -7.05 -15.42 -28.82
C LYS A 64 -6.30 -14.18 -29.31
N SER A 65 -6.06 -13.22 -28.42
CA SER A 65 -5.19 -12.09 -28.74
C SER A 65 -3.75 -12.59 -28.57
N TYR A 66 -2.93 -12.50 -29.62
CA TYR A 66 -1.50 -12.84 -29.62
C TYR A 66 -0.73 -12.05 -28.53
N ALA A 67 -0.84 -12.47 -27.29
CA ALA A 67 -0.53 -11.65 -26.13
C ALA A 67 0.90 -11.92 -25.67
N HIS A 68 1.74 -10.88 -25.70
CA HIS A 68 2.99 -10.86 -24.95
C HIS A 68 2.72 -11.28 -23.49
N PRO A 69 3.62 -12.01 -22.79
CA PRO A 69 3.34 -12.50 -21.43
C PRO A 69 2.99 -11.40 -20.40
N LEU A 70 3.27 -10.13 -20.71
CA LEU A 70 2.91 -8.93 -19.93
C LEU A 70 1.46 -8.44 -20.08
N MET A 71 0.73 -8.87 -21.11
CA MET A 71 -0.60 -8.32 -21.43
C MET A 71 -1.63 -8.48 -20.29
N PRO A 72 -1.76 -9.65 -19.64
CA PRO A 72 -2.70 -9.83 -18.55
C PRO A 72 -2.45 -8.88 -17.37
N TYR A 73 -1.17 -8.62 -17.06
CA TYR A 73 -0.78 -7.67 -16.02
C TYR A 73 -1.13 -6.23 -16.40
N GLY A 74 -0.86 -5.83 -17.65
CA GLY A 74 -1.20 -4.50 -18.15
C GLY A 74 -2.71 -4.22 -18.11
N VAL A 75 -3.53 -5.21 -18.47
CA VAL A 75 -5.00 -5.10 -18.42
C VAL A 75 -5.49 -4.95 -16.98
N LEU A 76 -4.94 -5.71 -16.03
CA LEU A 76 -5.32 -5.59 -14.61
C LEU A 76 -4.93 -4.24 -14.01
N VAL A 77 -3.75 -3.71 -14.35
CA VAL A 77 -3.34 -2.37 -13.90
C VAL A 77 -4.21 -1.29 -14.54
N ALA A 78 -4.53 -1.40 -15.83
CA ALA A 78 -5.43 -0.47 -16.50
C ALA A 78 -6.84 -0.50 -15.89
N LEU A 79 -7.37 -1.68 -15.59
CA LEU A 79 -8.65 -1.84 -14.92
C LEU A 79 -8.64 -1.20 -13.53
N LEU A 80 -7.58 -1.41 -12.75
CA LEU A 80 -7.40 -0.77 -11.44
C LEU A 80 -7.40 0.75 -11.57
N PHE A 81 -6.69 1.30 -12.56
CA PHE A 81 -6.67 2.74 -12.82
C PHE A 81 -8.06 3.28 -13.17
N ILE A 82 -8.80 2.58 -14.04
CA ILE A 82 -10.17 2.96 -14.42
C ILE A 82 -11.09 2.98 -13.19
N VAL A 83 -11.04 1.94 -12.35
CA VAL A 83 -11.86 1.86 -11.13
C VAL A 83 -11.54 3.01 -10.17
N LEU A 84 -10.25 3.29 -9.93
CA LEU A 84 -9.83 4.40 -9.06
C LEU A 84 -10.24 5.75 -9.64
N TRP A 85 -10.10 5.93 -10.95
CA TRP A 85 -10.49 7.16 -11.62
C TRP A 85 -12.01 7.38 -11.54
N MET A 86 -12.81 6.36 -11.83
CA MET A 86 -14.27 6.42 -11.69
C MET A 86 -14.70 6.73 -10.24
N ALA A 87 -14.10 6.04 -9.27
CA ALA A 87 -14.37 6.30 -7.85
C ALA A 87 -14.04 7.75 -7.48
N SER A 88 -12.91 8.29 -7.98
CA SER A 88 -12.53 9.68 -7.76
C SER A 88 -13.53 10.66 -8.38
N GLN A 89 -14.04 10.39 -9.58
CA GLN A 89 -15.06 11.25 -10.21
C GLN A 89 -16.37 11.25 -9.41
N ILE A 90 -16.82 10.07 -9.00
CA ILE A 90 -18.04 9.93 -8.19
C ILE A 90 -17.88 10.65 -6.85
N LEU A 91 -16.77 10.43 -6.15
CA LEU A 91 -16.49 11.09 -4.88
C LEU A 91 -16.44 12.62 -5.03
N TYR A 92 -15.73 13.12 -6.04
CA TYR A 92 -15.62 14.56 -6.28
C TYR A 92 -16.99 15.20 -6.57
N GLY A 93 -17.82 14.55 -7.40
CA GLY A 93 -19.18 15.01 -7.70
C GLY A 93 -20.05 15.09 -6.45
N ASN A 94 -20.14 14.00 -5.69
CA ASN A 94 -20.94 13.94 -4.46
C ASN A 94 -20.44 14.93 -3.40
N LEU A 95 -19.12 15.09 -3.24
CA LEU A 95 -18.58 16.06 -2.30
C LEU A 95 -18.91 17.50 -2.69
N THR A 96 -18.87 17.81 -3.99
CA THR A 96 -19.20 19.16 -4.49
C THR A 96 -20.67 19.47 -4.23
N GLU A 97 -21.56 18.54 -4.54
CA GLU A 97 -23.00 18.65 -4.28
C GLU A 97 -23.27 18.80 -2.78
N PHE A 98 -22.72 17.91 -1.96
CA PHE A 98 -22.84 17.96 -0.50
C PHE A 98 -22.36 19.31 0.06
N THR A 99 -21.19 19.80 -0.37
CA THR A 99 -20.63 21.09 0.07
C THR A 99 -21.58 22.25 -0.25
N GLY A 100 -22.24 22.23 -1.41
CA GLY A 100 -23.24 23.23 -1.79
C GLY A 100 -24.49 23.21 -0.90
N GLU A 101 -24.87 22.04 -0.39
CA GLU A 101 -26.04 21.88 0.47
C GLU A 101 -25.73 22.06 1.98
N VAL A 102 -24.46 22.11 2.38
CA VAL A 102 -24.03 22.26 3.79
C VAL A 102 -24.82 23.35 4.55
N PRO A 103 -25.03 24.58 4.03
CA PRO A 103 -25.78 25.60 4.76
C PRO A 103 -27.21 25.17 5.08
N ALA A 104 -27.92 24.60 4.09
CA ALA A 104 -29.30 24.17 4.25
C ALA A 104 -29.44 22.92 5.13
N LEU A 105 -28.47 21.99 5.06
CA LEU A 105 -28.42 20.81 5.93
C LEU A 105 -28.11 21.22 7.38
N THR A 106 -27.20 22.17 7.57
CA THR A 106 -26.83 22.71 8.88
C THR A 106 -28.03 23.35 9.57
N GLU A 107 -28.80 24.16 8.84
CA GLU A 107 -30.03 24.77 9.36
C GLU A 107 -31.04 23.72 9.80
N GLN A 108 -31.33 22.72 8.95
CA GLN A 108 -32.25 21.63 9.27
C GLN A 108 -31.79 20.76 10.46
N LEU A 109 -30.48 20.56 10.60
CA LEU A 109 -29.92 19.83 11.73
C LEU A 109 -30.04 20.66 13.02
N ASN A 110 -29.74 21.95 12.97
CA ASN A 110 -29.91 22.85 14.11
C ASN A 110 -31.37 22.92 14.57
N ASP A 111 -32.33 22.94 13.66
CA ASP A 111 -33.76 22.90 13.99
C ASP A 111 -34.15 21.60 14.71
N LYS A 112 -33.64 20.46 14.25
CA LYS A 112 -33.88 19.16 14.91
C LYS A 112 -33.20 19.07 16.28
N VAL A 113 -32.02 19.66 16.41
CA VAL A 113 -31.31 19.72 17.69
C VAL A 113 -32.05 20.62 18.68
N ALA A 114 -32.53 21.79 18.24
CA ALA A 114 -33.36 22.68 19.04
C ALA A 114 -34.68 22.01 19.46
N TRP A 115 -35.29 21.22 18.58
CA TRP A 115 -36.45 20.39 18.92
C TRP A 115 -36.12 19.37 20.02
N LEU A 116 -34.97 18.69 19.95
CA LEU A 116 -34.52 17.75 20.98
C LEU A 116 -34.24 18.43 22.33
N GLU A 117 -33.66 19.63 22.33
CA GLU A 117 -33.46 20.42 23.55
C GLU A 117 -34.78 20.83 24.21
N GLY A 118 -35.82 21.03 23.40
CA GLY A 118 -37.18 21.32 23.87
C GLY A 118 -37.86 20.14 24.59
N ILE A 119 -37.36 18.91 24.43
CA ILE A 119 -37.91 17.72 25.08
C ILE A 119 -37.27 17.57 26.47
N SER A 120 -37.99 18.01 27.51
CA SER A 120 -37.62 17.70 28.90
C SER A 120 -38.34 16.44 29.37
N VAL A 121 -37.59 15.38 29.69
CA VAL A 121 -38.14 14.16 30.30
C VAL A 121 -37.79 14.17 31.78
N MET A 122 -38.82 14.14 32.65
CA MET A 122 -38.65 14.00 34.11
C MET A 122 -37.69 15.04 34.74
N GLY A 123 -37.64 16.26 34.18
CA GLY A 123 -36.79 17.36 34.68
C GLY A 123 -35.34 17.35 34.16
N PHE A 124 -34.93 16.34 33.40
CA PHE A 124 -33.64 16.33 32.70
C PHE A 124 -33.77 17.05 31.36
N LYS A 125 -32.90 18.04 31.12
CA LYS A 125 -32.72 18.71 29.83
C LYS A 125 -31.53 18.08 29.11
N PHE A 126 -31.69 17.76 27.84
CA PHE A 126 -30.57 17.32 27.01
C PHE A 126 -29.64 18.52 26.78
N ASN A 127 -28.37 18.39 27.18
CA ASN A 127 -27.34 19.38 26.86
C ASN A 127 -26.82 19.07 25.46
N THR A 128 -27.19 19.89 24.46
CA THR A 128 -26.73 19.71 23.08
C THR A 128 -25.69 20.75 22.65
N SER A 129 -25.13 21.53 23.60
CA SER A 129 -24.13 22.56 23.29
C SER A 129 -22.90 22.01 22.56
N GLY A 130 -22.46 20.79 22.90
CA GLY A 130 -21.36 20.13 22.18
C GLY A 130 -21.74 19.60 20.79
N LEU A 131 -23.03 19.41 20.49
CA LEU A 131 -23.52 19.01 19.17
C LEU A 131 -23.68 20.22 18.25
N THR A 132 -24.22 21.33 18.75
CA THR A 132 -24.37 22.58 17.99
C THR A 132 -23.03 23.18 17.59
N GLU A 133 -21.99 23.04 18.42
CA GLU A 133 -20.62 23.45 18.08
C GLU A 133 -20.01 22.63 16.94
N LEU A 134 -20.37 21.34 16.82
CA LEU A 134 -19.87 20.44 15.77
C LEU A 134 -20.64 20.55 14.44
N ILE A 135 -21.89 21.00 14.49
CA ILE A 135 -22.79 21.07 13.33
C ILE A 135 -22.70 22.44 12.62
N THR A 136 -21.79 23.32 13.04
CA THR A 136 -21.63 24.62 12.36
C THR A 136 -21.14 24.45 10.91
N VAL A 137 -21.55 25.37 10.04
CA VAL A 137 -21.12 25.38 8.63
C VAL A 137 -19.59 25.43 8.51
N GLU A 138 -18.93 26.19 9.39
CA GLU A 138 -17.47 26.31 9.44
C GLU A 138 -16.82 24.97 9.77
N THR A 139 -17.23 24.34 10.87
CA THR A 139 -16.71 23.03 11.28
C THR A 139 -16.94 21.95 10.21
N ILE A 140 -18.12 21.90 9.60
CA ILE A 140 -18.41 20.95 8.51
C ILE A 140 -17.50 21.21 7.30
N ASN A 141 -17.29 22.47 6.93
CA ASN A 141 -16.39 22.83 5.82
C ASN A 141 -14.93 22.46 6.12
N GLU A 142 -14.46 22.62 7.37
CA GLU A 142 -13.12 22.17 7.78
C GLU A 142 -12.99 20.65 7.64
N TYR A 143 -14.00 19.88 8.07
CA TYR A 143 -14.02 18.42 7.89
C TYR A 143 -13.98 18.04 6.42
N ILE A 144 -14.80 18.68 5.57
CA ILE A 144 -14.79 18.45 4.12
C ILE A 144 -13.41 18.77 3.53
N ALA A 145 -12.81 19.91 3.88
CA ALA A 145 -11.49 20.32 3.40
C ALA A 145 -10.41 19.31 3.82
N SER A 146 -10.44 18.85 5.07
CA SER A 146 -9.52 17.83 5.58
C SER A 146 -9.69 16.47 4.86
N PHE A 147 -10.94 16.11 4.54
CA PHE A 147 -11.25 14.90 3.79
C PHE A 147 -10.74 14.98 2.35
N VAL A 148 -10.96 16.11 1.67
CA VAL A 148 -10.43 16.38 0.33
C VAL A 148 -8.90 16.34 0.33
N GLY A 149 -8.25 16.96 1.33
CA GLY A 149 -6.80 16.89 1.51
C GLY A 149 -6.30 15.47 1.70
N SER A 150 -6.99 14.68 2.52
CA SER A 150 -6.68 13.26 2.75
C SER A 150 -6.84 12.44 1.46
N LEU A 151 -7.92 12.66 0.71
CA LEU A 151 -8.18 11.99 -0.57
C LEU A 151 -7.12 12.34 -1.62
N ALA A 152 -6.71 13.60 -1.70
CA ALA A 152 -5.64 14.05 -2.58
C ALA A 152 -4.30 13.38 -2.22
N SER A 153 -3.96 13.34 -0.92
CA SER A 153 -2.73 12.70 -0.44
C SER A 153 -2.71 11.18 -0.70
N PHE A 154 -3.87 10.52 -0.52
CA PHE A 154 -4.05 9.12 -0.85
C PHE A 154 -3.88 8.88 -2.35
N THR A 155 -4.49 9.71 -3.19
CA THR A 155 -4.40 9.60 -4.65
C THR A 155 -2.97 9.78 -5.13
N ALA A 156 -2.23 10.78 -4.62
CA ALA A 156 -0.81 10.98 -4.94
C ALA A 156 0.04 9.76 -4.55
N SER A 157 -0.22 9.21 -3.35
CA SER A 157 0.44 8.00 -2.86
C SER A 157 0.11 6.78 -3.73
N ALA A 158 -1.16 6.60 -4.11
CA ALA A 158 -1.62 5.54 -4.98
C ALA A 158 -0.95 5.61 -6.36
N VAL A 159 -0.89 6.80 -6.98
CA VAL A 159 -0.19 6.99 -8.26
C VAL A 159 1.28 6.58 -8.17
N THR A 160 1.96 6.93 -7.08
CA THR A 160 3.37 6.55 -6.87
C THR A 160 3.52 5.03 -6.75
N VAL A 161 2.63 4.38 -6.00
CA VAL A 161 2.57 2.91 -5.91
C VAL A 161 2.33 2.27 -7.29
N LEU A 162 1.40 2.82 -8.09
CA LEU A 162 1.12 2.32 -9.44
C LEU A 162 2.31 2.44 -10.37
N ILE A 163 3.08 3.53 -10.29
CA ILE A 163 4.31 3.69 -11.05
C ILE A 163 5.32 2.59 -10.66
N PHE A 164 5.56 2.37 -9.36
CA PHE A 164 6.43 1.28 -8.92
C PHE A 164 5.92 -0.09 -9.36
N LEU A 165 4.62 -0.32 -9.31
CA LEU A 165 4.00 -1.56 -9.76
C LEU A 165 4.25 -1.78 -11.27
N LEU A 166 4.09 -0.74 -12.08
CA LEU A 166 4.42 -0.79 -13.52
C LEU A 166 5.90 -1.14 -13.73
N PHE A 167 6.81 -0.49 -13.01
CA PHE A 167 8.24 -0.80 -13.06
C PHE A 167 8.51 -2.26 -12.67
N ILE A 168 7.92 -2.75 -11.58
CA ILE A 168 8.08 -4.13 -11.14
C ILE A 168 7.57 -5.10 -12.20
N ILE A 169 6.41 -4.85 -12.81
CA ILE A 169 5.85 -5.72 -13.85
C ILE A 169 6.78 -5.77 -15.08
N LEU A 170 7.27 -4.62 -15.55
CA LEU A 170 8.19 -4.55 -16.69
C LEU A 170 9.56 -5.16 -16.38
N GLU A 171 10.07 -4.93 -15.17
CA GLU A 171 11.38 -5.41 -14.76
C GLU A 171 11.36 -6.89 -14.36
N ALA A 172 10.25 -7.44 -13.86
CA ALA A 172 10.14 -8.85 -13.47
C ALA A 172 10.48 -9.83 -14.61
N GLU A 173 10.20 -9.49 -15.87
CA GLU A 173 10.61 -10.31 -17.02
C GLU A 173 12.09 -10.17 -17.39
N THR A 174 12.68 -9.01 -17.15
CA THR A 174 14.05 -8.68 -17.59
C THR A 174 15.09 -8.87 -16.49
N LEU A 175 14.69 -8.82 -15.22
CA LEU A 175 15.53 -9.00 -14.02
C LEU A 175 16.27 -10.33 -14.05
N PRO A 176 15.62 -11.50 -14.26
CA PRO A 176 16.34 -12.78 -14.31
C PRO A 176 17.41 -12.81 -15.41
N ARG A 177 17.14 -12.16 -16.56
CA ARG A 177 18.06 -12.09 -17.69
C ARG A 177 19.24 -11.15 -17.40
N ARG A 178 19.01 -10.01 -16.75
CA ARG A 178 20.07 -9.06 -16.33
C ARG A 178 20.91 -9.62 -15.19
N LEU A 179 20.29 -10.33 -14.25
CA LEU A 179 20.97 -10.99 -13.14
C LEU A 179 21.87 -12.12 -13.64
N LYS A 180 21.38 -12.94 -14.59
CA LYS A 180 22.19 -13.98 -15.27
C LYS A 180 23.33 -13.40 -16.12
N ALA A 181 23.12 -12.24 -16.75
CA ALA A 181 24.16 -11.58 -17.53
C ALA A 181 25.21 -10.87 -16.66
N GLY A 182 24.82 -10.35 -15.49
CA GLY A 182 25.70 -9.65 -14.55
C GLY A 182 26.47 -10.55 -13.59
N PHE A 183 25.92 -11.74 -13.27
CA PHE A 183 26.54 -12.74 -12.39
C PHE A 183 26.60 -14.13 -13.05
N PRO A 184 27.30 -14.28 -14.19
CA PRO A 184 27.33 -15.54 -14.93
C PRO A 184 27.97 -16.71 -14.16
N GLU A 185 28.92 -16.44 -13.26
CA GLU A 185 29.59 -17.48 -12.46
C GLU A 185 28.80 -17.94 -11.22
N ASP A 186 27.91 -17.11 -10.68
CA ASP A 186 27.12 -17.44 -9.47
C ASP A 186 25.75 -18.04 -9.79
N ALA A 187 25.27 -17.90 -11.03
CA ALA A 187 24.00 -18.47 -11.48
C ALA A 187 23.96 -20.01 -11.31
N ALA A 188 25.06 -20.70 -11.63
CA ALA A 188 25.19 -22.16 -11.47
C ALA A 188 25.28 -22.59 -9.99
N ARG A 189 25.85 -21.73 -9.14
CA ARG A 189 25.99 -22.00 -7.69
C ARG A 189 24.66 -21.86 -6.96
N ILE A 190 23.83 -20.89 -7.34
CA ILE A 190 22.48 -20.68 -6.80
C ILE A 190 21.52 -21.82 -7.22
N GLU A 191 21.65 -22.33 -8.45
CA GLU A 191 20.87 -23.47 -8.95
C GLU A 191 21.20 -24.77 -8.19
N GLY A 192 22.48 -25.01 -7.86
CA GLY A 192 22.91 -26.16 -7.05
C GLY A 192 22.44 -26.13 -5.59
N ILE A 193 22.35 -24.95 -4.97
CA ILE A 193 21.83 -24.81 -3.59
C ILE A 193 20.31 -25.06 -3.56
N THR A 194 19.59 -24.65 -4.62
CA THR A 194 18.14 -24.84 -4.73
C THR A 194 17.77 -26.32 -4.99
N SER A 195 18.59 -27.05 -5.74
CA SER A 195 18.43 -28.50 -5.96
C SER A 195 18.58 -29.31 -4.66
N ASN A 196 19.58 -28.98 -3.83
CA ASN A 196 19.83 -29.70 -2.57
C ASN A 196 18.76 -29.43 -1.49
N ALA A 197 18.07 -28.29 -1.55
CA ALA A 197 16.98 -27.96 -0.62
C ALA A 197 15.68 -28.74 -0.93
N GLY A 198 15.46 -29.16 -2.19
CA GLY A 198 14.28 -29.92 -2.59
C GLY A 198 14.30 -31.39 -2.16
N GLU A 199 15.49 -32.00 -2.02
CA GLU A 199 15.64 -33.42 -1.73
C GLU A 199 15.34 -33.77 -0.26
N GLY A 200 15.44 -32.79 0.66
CA GLY A 200 15.12 -32.96 2.08
C GLY A 200 13.63 -32.99 2.43
N ILE A 201 12.74 -32.54 1.53
CA ILE A 201 11.29 -32.46 1.81
C ILE A 201 10.60 -33.81 1.56
N ASN A 202 11.14 -34.67 0.69
CA ASN A 202 10.50 -35.95 0.34
C ASN A 202 10.60 -37.02 1.44
N THR A 203 11.50 -36.86 2.43
CA THR A 203 11.63 -37.86 3.51
C THR A 203 10.49 -37.76 4.55
N TYR A 204 9.81 -36.61 4.68
CA TYR A 204 8.78 -36.46 5.72
C TYR A 204 7.36 -36.87 5.30
N VAL A 205 7.09 -37.05 4.01
CA VAL A 205 5.77 -37.51 3.53
C VAL A 205 5.68 -39.04 3.49
N VAL A 206 6.80 -39.74 3.27
CA VAL A 206 6.80 -41.21 3.10
C VAL A 206 6.73 -41.99 4.42
N THR A 207 7.09 -41.39 5.56
CA THR A 207 7.02 -42.06 6.88
C THR A 207 5.75 -41.77 7.68
N ARG A 208 4.76 -41.05 7.13
CA ARG A 208 3.49 -40.75 7.81
C ARG A 208 2.23 -40.89 6.94
N ALA A 209 2.32 -41.55 5.78
CA ALA A 209 1.16 -42.05 5.06
C ALA A 209 0.95 -43.55 5.36
#